data_AF-Q4DHJ5-F1
#
_entry.id   AF-Q4DHJ5-F1
#
_cell.length_a   1.000
_cell.length_b   1.000
_cell.length_c   1.000
_cell.angle_alpha   90.00
_cell.angle_beta   90.00
_cell.angle_gamma   90.00
#
_symmetry.space_group_name_H-M   'P 1'
#
loop_
_entity.id
_entity.type
_entity.pdbx_description
1 polymer ?
#
loop_
_entity_poly.entity_id
_entity_poly.type
_entity_poly.pdbx_seq_one_letter_code
_entity_poly.pdbx_strand_id
1 'polypeptide(L)'
;MSPVRTAVVAGGGALRLLRSIHLPCAAFHRCGFSSRGCRRGVLSVPVEDLTPKSIALFHSYGPPTSGTVPVVTDTTAFTRILNDVLVRDDSGANDVIRNLRRFLRQKREELAPLLAEKHRIDAVVDNRYVPLLGCLVLAFLVTQFVVLFRWAFIVFDWNLVEPMTYFLGYTVVWAGIVFHCYYARELTWEAMLDTVAHRRRAHLYEKAGIDVKKVERLQREVCGIERMLSKYGLQ
;
A
#
# COMPACT_ATOMS: atom_id res chain seq x y z
N MET A 1 -22.77 9.15 28.67
CA MET A 1 -23.76 9.68 27.71
C MET A 1 -24.12 8.56 26.75
N SER A 2 -25.41 8.19 26.75
CA SER A 2 -26.17 7.26 25.88
C SER A 2 -25.52 5.98 25.31
N PRO A 3 -26.12 4.80 25.57
CA PRO A 3 -25.76 3.56 24.90
C PRO A 3 -26.32 3.53 23.47
N VAL A 4 -25.45 3.24 22.51
CA VAL A 4 -25.79 2.95 21.12
C VAL A 4 -26.51 1.59 21.08
N ARG A 5 -27.85 1.65 21.04
CA ARG A 5 -28.71 0.58 20.51
C ARG A 5 -28.56 0.56 18.99
N THR A 6 -28.27 -0.60 18.39
CA THR A 6 -29.26 -1.45 17.70
C THR A 6 -28.60 -2.47 16.75
N ALA A 7 -29.25 -3.64 16.71
CA ALA A 7 -29.34 -4.60 15.62
C ALA A 7 -28.13 -5.51 15.31
N VAL A 8 -28.00 -6.57 16.11
CA VAL A 8 -27.44 -7.85 15.67
C VAL A 8 -28.44 -8.48 14.68
N VAL A 9 -28.08 -8.46 13.39
CA VAL A 9 -28.75 -9.25 12.36
C VAL A 9 -28.35 -10.71 12.56
N ALA A 10 -29.37 -11.54 12.75
CA ALA A 10 -29.30 -12.98 12.83
C ALA A 10 -28.83 -13.58 11.49
N GLY A 11 -27.51 -13.67 11.29
CA GLY A 11 -26.90 -14.40 10.19
C GLY A 11 -26.74 -15.88 10.55
N GLY A 12 -27.84 -16.63 10.52
CA GLY A 12 -27.78 -18.09 10.57
C GLY A 12 -27.12 -18.62 9.29
N GLY A 13 -25.97 -19.28 9.39
CA GLY A 13 -25.39 -19.94 8.20
C GLY A 13 -23.91 -20.23 8.23
N ALA A 14 -23.35 -20.82 9.30
CA ALA A 14 -21.99 -21.39 9.24
C ALA A 14 -21.76 -22.51 10.27
N LEU A 15 -22.73 -23.42 10.44
CA LEU A 15 -22.59 -24.63 11.27
C LEU A 15 -22.94 -25.86 10.42
N ARG A 16 -22.19 -26.11 9.34
CA ARG A 16 -22.41 -27.32 8.54
C ARG A 16 -21.17 -27.93 7.87
N LEU A 17 -19.96 -27.73 8.40
CA LEU A 17 -18.75 -28.37 7.84
C LEU A 17 -17.82 -29.10 8.84
N LEU A 18 -18.21 -29.28 10.10
CA LEU A 18 -17.43 -30.10 11.06
C LEU A 18 -18.07 -31.46 11.38
N ARG A 19 -18.88 -32.00 10.45
CA ARG A 19 -19.64 -33.24 10.66
C ARG A 19 -19.06 -34.43 9.89
N SER A 20 -17.74 -34.63 9.90
CA SER A 20 -17.15 -35.94 9.53
C SER A 20 -15.64 -35.97 9.80
N ILE A 21 -15.24 -36.07 11.07
CA ILE A 21 -13.94 -36.65 11.42
C ILE A 21 -14.27 -37.96 12.14
N HIS A 22 -14.32 -39.05 11.38
CA HIS A 22 -14.56 -40.40 11.89
C HIS A 22 -13.23 -40.98 12.39
N LEU A 23 -12.98 -40.96 13.70
CA LEU A 23 -11.96 -41.84 14.31
C LEU A 23 -12.63 -43.12 14.86
N PRO A 24 -12.06 -44.32 14.56
CA PRO A 24 -12.52 -45.58 15.12
C PRO A 24 -12.13 -45.72 16.61
N CYS A 25 -13.08 -46.26 17.38
CA CYS A 25 -13.03 -46.38 18.83
C CYS A 25 -12.13 -47.56 19.21
N ALA A 26 -10.90 -47.29 19.64
CA ALA A 26 -10.06 -48.30 20.27
C ALA A 26 -10.66 -48.66 21.63
N ALA A 27 -11.03 -49.93 21.75
CA ALA A 27 -11.64 -50.54 22.92
C ALA A 27 -10.79 -50.31 24.17
N PHE A 28 -11.39 -49.73 25.22
CA PHE A 28 -11.18 -50.02 26.65
C PHE A 28 -11.73 -48.87 27.52
N HIS A 29 -13.03 -48.59 27.44
CA HIS A 29 -13.77 -48.02 28.58
C HIS A 29 -15.26 -48.26 28.39
N ARG A 30 -15.88 -49.01 29.33
CA ARG A 30 -17.34 -49.17 29.43
C ARG A 30 -17.95 -47.79 29.70
N CYS A 31 -18.46 -47.14 28.67
CA CYS A 31 -19.30 -45.96 28.86
C CYS A 31 -20.72 -46.43 29.19
N GLY A 32 -20.94 -46.70 30.47
CA GLY A 32 -22.25 -47.01 31.03
C GLY A 32 -22.95 -45.72 31.44
N PHE A 33 -23.48 -44.96 30.49
CA PHE A 33 -24.59 -44.07 30.79
C PHE A 33 -25.43 -43.76 29.56
N SER A 34 -26.72 -43.63 29.84
CA SER A 34 -27.85 -43.52 28.95
C SER A 34 -27.67 -42.52 27.81
N SER A 35 -28.31 -42.88 26.69
CA SER A 35 -28.71 -42.08 25.55
C SER A 35 -28.53 -40.56 25.69
N ARG A 36 -27.91 -39.97 24.65
CA ARG A 36 -27.65 -38.54 24.40
C ARG A 36 -26.27 -38.08 24.86
N GLY A 37 -25.34 -38.10 23.90
CA GLY A 37 -24.22 -37.16 23.93
C GLY A 37 -22.85 -37.76 24.17
N CYS A 38 -22.53 -38.94 23.61
CA CYS A 38 -21.13 -39.33 23.42
C CYS A 38 -20.53 -38.47 22.29
N ARG A 39 -20.25 -37.18 22.58
CA ARG A 39 -19.48 -36.28 21.71
C ARG A 39 -18.01 -36.70 21.82
N ARG A 40 -17.65 -37.76 21.11
CA ARG A 40 -16.31 -38.37 21.12
C ARG A 40 -15.25 -37.30 20.88
N GLY A 41 -14.42 -37.04 21.90
CA GLY A 41 -13.23 -36.17 21.84
C GLY A 41 -13.37 -34.77 22.45
N VAL A 42 -14.59 -34.27 22.67
CA VAL A 42 -14.83 -32.93 23.23
C VAL A 42 -15.86 -33.01 24.35
N LEU A 43 -15.41 -32.84 25.59
CA LEU A 43 -16.25 -32.81 26.79
C LEU A 43 -16.45 -31.37 27.25
N SER A 44 -17.68 -30.96 27.50
CA SER A 44 -17.96 -29.66 28.11
C SER A 44 -17.76 -29.77 29.63
N VAL A 45 -16.71 -29.16 30.16
CA VAL A 45 -16.35 -29.18 31.59
C VAL A 45 -16.61 -27.80 32.20
N PRO A 46 -17.20 -27.68 33.41
CA PRO A 46 -17.31 -26.39 34.09
C PRO A 46 -15.93 -25.78 34.32
N VAL A 47 -15.81 -24.45 34.25
CA VAL A 47 -14.50 -23.75 34.32
C VAL A 47 -13.71 -24.10 35.59
N GLU A 48 -14.40 -24.46 36.67
CA GLU A 48 -13.86 -24.84 37.98
C GLU A 48 -13.08 -26.18 37.96
N ASP A 49 -13.45 -27.12 37.08
CA ASP A 49 -12.89 -28.48 37.02
C ASP A 49 -11.76 -28.63 35.98
N LEU A 50 -11.19 -27.52 35.52
CA LEU A 50 -10.19 -27.53 34.46
C LEU A 50 -8.85 -28.07 34.97
N THR A 51 -8.39 -29.19 34.41
CA THR A 51 -7.08 -29.75 34.75
C THR A 51 -5.96 -29.07 33.94
N PRO A 52 -4.74 -28.91 34.49
CA PRO A 52 -3.63 -28.23 33.80
C PRO A 52 -3.14 -28.96 32.53
N LYS A 53 -3.53 -30.22 32.31
CA LYS A 53 -3.21 -30.98 31.09
C LYS A 53 -4.26 -30.84 29.98
N SER A 54 -5.37 -30.16 30.25
CA SER A 54 -6.52 -30.11 29.36
C SER A 54 -6.53 -28.82 28.53
N ILE A 55 -6.83 -28.94 27.23
CA ILE A 55 -6.89 -27.80 26.30
C ILE A 55 -8.35 -27.38 26.14
N ALA A 56 -8.68 -26.21 26.66
CA ALA A 56 -9.97 -25.55 26.45
C ALA A 56 -10.05 -24.96 25.04
N LEU A 57 -11.13 -25.27 24.31
CA LEU A 57 -11.40 -24.70 22.99
C LEU A 57 -12.26 -23.43 23.16
N PHE A 58 -11.64 -22.26 23.02
CA PHE A 58 -12.35 -20.99 22.97
C PHE A 58 -12.74 -20.67 21.53
N HIS A 59 -14.03 -20.74 21.19
CA HIS A 59 -14.54 -20.34 19.86
C HIS A 59 -15.59 -19.21 19.93
N SER A 60 -15.66 -18.45 21.03
CA SER A 60 -16.66 -17.38 21.12
C SER A 60 -16.11 -16.17 21.85
N TYR A 61 -16.26 -15.01 21.21
CA TYR A 61 -16.08 -13.67 21.80
C TYR A 61 -17.30 -13.23 22.64
N GLY A 62 -18.26 -14.13 22.93
CA GLY A 62 -19.41 -13.85 23.78
C GLY A 62 -19.19 -14.30 25.24
N PRO A 63 -19.82 -13.64 26.23
CA PRO A 63 -19.77 -14.08 27.62
C PRO A 63 -20.25 -15.54 27.71
N PRO A 64 -19.60 -16.40 28.52
CA PRO A 64 -19.96 -17.81 28.63
C PRO A 64 -21.37 -17.93 29.20
N THR A 65 -22.35 -18.18 28.34
CA THR A 65 -23.77 -18.23 28.72
C THR A 65 -24.10 -19.45 29.58
N SER A 66 -23.17 -20.40 29.77
CA SER A 66 -23.42 -21.68 30.45
C SER A 66 -22.30 -22.14 31.41
N GLY A 67 -21.30 -21.31 31.72
CA GLY A 67 -20.21 -21.66 32.65
C GLY A 67 -19.39 -22.91 32.30
N THR A 68 -19.59 -23.49 31.11
CA THR A 68 -19.03 -24.78 30.69
C THR A 68 -18.26 -24.58 29.39
N VAL A 69 -17.00 -25.04 29.35
CA VAL A 69 -16.10 -24.88 28.20
C VAL A 69 -15.82 -26.25 27.57
N PRO A 70 -15.87 -26.39 26.23
CA PRO A 70 -15.46 -27.62 25.57
C PRO A 70 -13.95 -27.84 25.74
N VAL A 71 -13.59 -29.00 26.25
CA VAL A 71 -12.23 -29.45 26.54
C VAL A 71 -11.93 -30.69 25.71
N VAL A 72 -10.75 -30.73 25.10
CA VAL A 72 -10.28 -31.91 24.36
C VAL A 72 -9.78 -32.97 25.35
N THR A 73 -10.35 -34.18 25.29
CA THR A 73 -10.00 -35.25 26.24
C THR A 73 -8.73 -36.02 25.86
N ASP A 74 -8.41 -36.12 24.56
CA ASP A 74 -7.19 -36.76 24.07
C ASP A 74 -6.29 -35.72 23.39
N THR A 75 -5.39 -35.13 24.17
CA THR A 75 -4.40 -34.19 23.68
C THR A 75 -3.46 -34.82 22.68
N THR A 76 -3.14 -36.12 22.78
CA THR A 76 -2.19 -36.77 21.87
C THR A 76 -2.76 -37.00 20.47
N ALA A 77 -4.03 -37.43 20.37
CA ALA A 77 -4.71 -37.54 19.09
C ALA A 77 -4.94 -36.16 18.47
N PHE A 78 -5.33 -35.17 19.28
CA PHE A 78 -5.51 -33.80 18.80
C PHE A 78 -4.19 -33.18 18.31
N THR A 79 -3.09 -33.32 19.05
CA THR A 79 -1.76 -32.88 18.62
C THR A 79 -1.30 -33.61 17.36
N ARG A 80 -1.60 -34.91 17.21
CA ARG A 80 -1.31 -35.64 15.95
C ARG A 80 -2.07 -35.07 14.76
N ILE A 81 -3.36 -34.78 14.92
CA ILE A 81 -4.19 -34.17 13.85
C ILE A 81 -3.71 -32.75 13.54
N LEU A 82 -3.40 -31.96 14.57
CA LEU A 82 -2.85 -30.61 14.39
C LEU A 82 -1.53 -30.65 13.64
N ASN A 83 -0.61 -31.54 14.00
CA ASN A 83 0.65 -31.68 13.28
C ASN A 83 0.42 -32.16 11.84
N ASP A 84 -0.46 -33.13 11.59
CA ASP A 84 -0.76 -33.58 10.23
C ASP A 84 -1.38 -32.47 9.35
N VAL A 85 -2.22 -31.61 9.93
CA VAL A 85 -2.82 -30.48 9.22
C VAL A 85 -1.84 -29.31 9.05
N LEU A 86 -1.05 -28.96 10.07
CA LEU A 86 -0.14 -27.81 10.05
C LEU A 86 1.19 -28.12 9.31
N VAL A 87 1.77 -29.31 9.49
CA VAL A 87 3.01 -29.74 8.81
C VAL A 87 2.77 -30.13 7.34
N ARG A 88 1.51 -30.32 6.94
CA ARG A 88 1.20 -30.41 5.51
C ARG A 88 1.05 -29.04 4.86
N ASP A 89 0.80 -28.00 5.66
CA ASP A 89 0.59 -26.63 5.20
C ASP A 89 1.90 -25.84 5.12
N ASP A 90 2.89 -26.08 6.00
CA ASP A 90 4.17 -25.36 5.99
C ASP A 90 4.99 -25.59 4.70
N SER A 91 5.04 -26.82 4.17
CA SER A 91 5.69 -27.10 2.89
C SER A 91 4.99 -26.38 1.73
N GLY A 92 3.65 -26.37 1.73
CA GLY A 92 2.84 -25.66 0.74
C GLY A 92 3.03 -24.14 0.81
N ALA A 93 3.03 -23.58 2.02
CA ALA A 93 3.26 -22.16 2.26
C ALA A 93 4.65 -21.73 1.79
N ASN A 94 5.69 -22.50 2.10
CA ASN A 94 7.06 -22.25 1.65
C ASN A 94 7.19 -22.28 0.11
N ASP A 95 6.52 -23.23 -0.55
CA ASP A 95 6.49 -23.30 -2.00
C ASP A 95 5.81 -22.07 -2.64
N VAL A 96 4.70 -21.60 -2.05
CA VAL A 96 4.01 -20.37 -2.46
C VAL A 96 4.92 -19.15 -2.29
N ILE A 97 5.58 -19.00 -1.14
CA ILE A 97 6.54 -17.92 -0.88
C ILE A 97 7.70 -17.96 -1.89
N ARG A 98 8.24 -19.15 -2.20
CA ARG A 98 9.31 -19.31 -3.19
C ARG A 98 8.85 -18.90 -4.59
N ASN A 99 7.65 -19.28 -5.00
CA ASN A 99 7.08 -18.89 -6.29
C ASN A 99 6.85 -17.37 -6.37
N LEU A 100 6.36 -16.76 -5.29
CA LEU A 100 6.15 -15.32 -5.23
C LEU A 100 7.47 -14.53 -5.29
N ARG A 101 8.51 -15.00 -4.58
CA ARG A 101 9.88 -14.46 -4.68
C ARG A 101 10.45 -14.61 -6.09
N ARG A 102 10.20 -15.74 -6.76
CA ARG A 102 10.64 -15.96 -8.16
C ARG A 102 9.94 -14.98 -9.10
N PHE A 103 8.63 -14.83 -8.98
CA PHE A 103 7.84 -13.89 -9.79
C PHE A 103 8.27 -12.44 -9.56
N LEU A 104 8.58 -12.04 -8.31
CA LEU A 104 9.17 -10.74 -8.03
C LEU A 104 10.49 -10.50 -8.72
N ARG A 105 11.41 -11.47 -8.67
CA ARG A 105 12.71 -11.36 -9.33
C ARG A 105 12.53 -11.14 -10.82
N GLN A 106 11.66 -11.94 -11.46
CA GLN A 106 11.33 -11.79 -12.88
C GLN A 106 10.78 -10.39 -13.20
N LYS A 107 9.85 -9.87 -12.39
CA LYS A 107 9.27 -8.54 -12.60
C LYS A 107 10.26 -7.41 -12.37
N ARG A 108 11.15 -7.54 -11.38
CA ARG A 108 12.23 -6.58 -11.14
C ARG A 108 13.25 -6.59 -12.28
N GLU A 109 13.56 -7.76 -12.83
CA GLU A 109 14.47 -7.91 -13.97
C GLU A 109 13.89 -7.28 -15.24
N GLU A 110 12.58 -7.44 -15.49
CA GLU A 110 11.89 -6.73 -16.59
C GLU A 110 11.84 -5.21 -16.38
N LEU A 111 11.71 -4.77 -15.12
CA LEU A 111 11.63 -3.35 -14.76
C LEU A 111 13.00 -2.64 -14.77
N ALA A 112 14.08 -3.35 -14.48
CA ALA A 112 15.44 -2.81 -14.38
C ALA A 112 15.91 -2.03 -15.63
N PRO A 113 15.83 -2.57 -16.87
CA PRO A 113 16.26 -1.83 -18.05
C PRO A 113 15.38 -0.61 -18.33
N LEU A 114 14.07 -0.71 -18.09
CA LEU A 114 13.13 0.40 -18.27
C LEU A 114 13.42 1.55 -17.30
N LEU A 115 13.75 1.23 -16.04
CA LEU A 115 14.13 2.23 -15.04
C LEU A 115 15.51 2.83 -15.32
N ALA A 116 16.48 2.04 -15.79
CA ALA A 116 17.80 2.54 -16.17
C ALA A 116 17.69 3.58 -17.31
N GLU A 117 16.85 3.30 -18.30
CA GLU A 117 16.56 4.22 -19.40
C GLU A 117 15.87 5.50 -18.90
N LYS A 118 14.83 5.36 -18.08
CA LYS A 118 14.13 6.50 -17.47
C LYS A 118 15.09 7.37 -16.66
N HIS A 119 15.92 6.75 -15.82
CA HIS A 119 16.89 7.45 -14.98
C HIS A 119 17.94 8.19 -15.81
N ARG A 120 18.37 7.62 -16.95
CA ARG A 120 19.29 8.31 -17.87
C ARG A 120 18.67 9.59 -18.41
N ILE A 121 17.41 9.56 -18.81
CA ILE A 121 16.69 10.75 -19.30
C ILE A 121 16.52 11.77 -18.18
N ASP A 122 16.08 11.33 -17.00
CA ASP A 122 15.86 12.20 -15.84
C ASP A 122 17.16 12.92 -15.43
N ALA A 123 18.29 12.19 -15.39
CA ALA A 123 19.59 12.77 -15.08
C ALA A 123 20.03 13.84 -16.09
N VAL A 124 19.76 13.65 -17.39
CA VAL A 124 20.08 14.65 -18.42
C VAL A 124 19.20 15.89 -18.28
N VAL A 125 17.92 15.72 -17.99
CA VAL A 125 17.00 16.85 -17.77
C VAL A 125 17.42 17.63 -16.53
N ASP A 126 17.70 16.95 -15.42
CA ASP A 126 17.96 17.62 -14.15
C ASP A 126 19.32 18.34 -14.15
N ASN A 127 20.35 17.72 -14.72
CA ASN A 127 21.68 18.32 -14.74
C ASN A 127 21.85 19.44 -15.79
N ARG A 128 21.09 19.41 -16.89
CA ARG A 128 21.27 20.38 -17.99
C ARG A 128 20.10 21.35 -18.14
N TYR A 129 18.87 20.85 -18.15
CA TYR A 129 17.70 21.64 -18.49
C TYR A 129 17.26 22.54 -17.34
N VAL A 130 17.25 22.03 -16.11
CA VAL A 130 16.88 22.80 -14.91
C VAL A 130 17.80 24.01 -14.68
N PRO A 131 19.15 23.88 -14.63
CA PRO A 131 20.01 25.05 -14.45
C PRO A 131 19.99 25.99 -15.66
N LEU A 132 19.81 25.48 -16.88
CA LEU A 132 19.63 26.31 -18.06
C LEU A 132 18.38 27.17 -17.94
N LEU A 133 17.26 26.61 -17.47
CA LEU A 133 16.02 27.36 -17.27
C LEU A 133 16.19 28.47 -16.22
N GLY A 134 16.91 28.18 -15.14
CA GLY A 134 17.31 29.19 -14.16
C GLY A 134 18.14 30.32 -14.78
N CYS A 135 19.16 29.97 -15.57
CA CYS A 135 19.99 30.94 -16.28
C CYS A 135 19.20 31.77 -17.29
N LEU A 136 18.26 31.17 -18.02
CA LEU A 136 17.40 31.88 -18.97
C LEU A 136 16.48 32.88 -18.27
N VAL A 137 15.90 32.51 -17.13
CA VAL A 137 15.07 33.42 -16.32
C VAL A 137 15.92 34.57 -15.81
N LEU A 138 17.12 34.29 -15.28
CA LEU A 138 18.05 35.33 -14.83
C LEU A 138 18.47 36.26 -15.98
N ALA A 139 18.82 35.71 -17.13
CA ALA A 139 19.21 36.48 -18.32
C ALA A 139 18.05 37.35 -18.81
N PHE A 140 16.82 36.83 -18.78
CA PHE A 140 15.63 37.61 -19.10
C PHE A 140 15.44 38.77 -18.12
N LEU A 141 15.57 38.54 -16.82
CA LEU A 141 15.47 39.60 -15.78
C LEU A 141 16.56 40.67 -15.93
N VAL A 142 17.80 40.28 -16.17
CA VAL A 142 18.92 41.21 -16.40
C VAL A 142 18.69 42.00 -17.69
N THR A 143 18.25 41.35 -18.77
CA THR A 143 17.94 42.02 -20.04
C THR A 143 16.81 43.02 -19.86
N GLN A 144 15.74 42.64 -19.15
CA GLN A 144 14.63 43.52 -18.80
C GLN A 144 15.14 44.75 -18.03
N PHE A 145 15.97 44.55 -17.01
CA PHE A 145 16.52 45.63 -16.21
C PHE A 145 17.38 46.59 -17.05
N VAL A 146 18.29 46.05 -17.89
CA VAL A 146 19.15 46.86 -18.77
C VAL A 146 18.33 47.63 -19.80
N VAL A 147 17.30 47.03 -20.39
CA VAL A 147 16.40 47.70 -21.34
C VAL A 147 15.65 48.84 -20.65
N LEU A 148 15.05 48.59 -19.49
CA LEU A 148 14.35 49.62 -18.71
C LEU A 148 15.29 50.74 -18.27
N PHE A 149 16.50 50.40 -17.83
CA PHE A 149 17.52 51.38 -17.45
C PHE A 149 17.92 52.25 -18.65
N ARG A 150 18.22 51.63 -19.80
CA ARG A 150 18.55 52.35 -21.02
C ARG A 150 17.38 53.23 -21.48
N TRP A 151 16.14 52.76 -21.36
CA TRP A 151 14.97 53.57 -21.68
C TRP A 151 14.81 54.74 -20.74
N ALA A 152 14.98 54.57 -19.43
CA ALA A 152 14.79 55.64 -18.45
C ALA A 152 15.85 56.75 -18.50
N PHE A 153 17.10 56.43 -18.88
CA PHE A 153 18.21 57.39 -18.80
C PHE A 153 18.75 57.87 -20.15
N ILE A 154 18.58 57.10 -21.23
CA ILE A 154 19.22 57.39 -22.52
C ILE A 154 18.20 57.75 -23.61
N VAL A 155 17.06 57.03 -23.67
CA VAL A 155 16.17 57.07 -24.85
C VAL A 155 14.86 57.81 -24.59
N PHE A 156 14.24 57.61 -23.44
CA PHE A 156 12.93 58.16 -23.09
C PHE A 156 12.98 58.89 -21.75
N ASP A 157 12.03 59.80 -21.55
CA ASP A 157 11.84 60.46 -20.26
C ASP A 157 11.18 59.53 -19.24
N TRP A 158 11.43 59.82 -17.96
CA TRP A 158 10.87 59.09 -16.81
C TRP A 158 9.33 58.94 -16.87
N ASN A 159 8.64 59.97 -17.37
CA ASN A 159 7.18 60.00 -17.49
C ASN A 159 6.61 58.91 -18.44
N LEU A 160 7.40 58.43 -19.41
CA LEU A 160 6.96 57.34 -20.29
C LEU A 160 7.27 55.96 -19.69
N VAL A 161 8.39 55.83 -18.97
CA VAL A 161 8.83 54.56 -18.41
C VAL A 161 8.01 54.16 -17.18
N GLU A 162 7.52 55.13 -16.40
CA GLU A 162 6.66 54.88 -15.25
C GLU A 162 5.45 53.97 -15.58
N PRO A 163 4.54 54.34 -16.51
CA PRO A 163 3.40 53.49 -16.85
C PRO A 163 3.82 52.13 -17.41
N MET A 164 4.91 52.07 -18.18
CA MET A 164 5.43 50.81 -18.72
C MET A 164 5.86 49.84 -17.61
N THR A 165 6.51 50.33 -16.55
CA THR A 165 6.90 49.48 -15.41
C THR A 165 5.69 48.95 -14.65
N TYR A 166 4.61 49.72 -14.53
CA TYR A 166 3.36 49.24 -13.95
C TYR A 166 2.75 48.11 -14.79
N PHE A 167 2.69 48.27 -16.12
CA PHE A 167 2.22 47.20 -16.99
C PHE A 167 3.06 45.94 -16.84
N LEU A 168 4.39 46.07 -16.77
CA LEU A 168 5.28 44.93 -16.60
C LEU A 168 5.11 44.24 -15.23
N GLY A 169 4.90 45.01 -14.15
CA GLY A 169 4.54 44.45 -12.85
C GLY A 169 3.20 43.71 -12.90
N TYR A 170 2.19 44.29 -13.55
CA TYR A 170 0.88 43.67 -13.72
C TYR A 170 0.96 42.38 -14.55
N THR A 171 1.74 42.32 -15.62
CA THR A 171 1.85 41.09 -16.41
C THR A 171 2.45 39.93 -15.60
N VAL A 172 3.44 40.20 -14.75
CA VAL A 172 4.01 39.18 -13.84
C VAL A 172 2.98 38.71 -12.81
N VAL A 173 2.23 39.63 -12.19
CA VAL A 173 1.17 39.28 -11.23
C VAL A 173 0.08 38.46 -11.90
N TRP A 174 -0.38 38.87 -13.08
CA TRP A 174 -1.41 38.16 -13.85
C TRP A 174 -0.94 36.78 -14.28
N ALA A 175 0.31 36.65 -14.75
CA ALA A 175 0.90 35.36 -15.10
C ALA A 175 0.97 34.44 -13.86
N GLY A 176 1.32 34.97 -12.70
CA GLY A 176 1.30 34.25 -11.43
C GLY A 176 -0.09 33.75 -11.05
N ILE A 177 -1.12 34.58 -11.21
CA ILE A 177 -2.52 34.21 -10.97
C ILE A 177 -2.96 33.10 -11.94
N VAL A 178 -2.68 33.24 -13.23
CA VAL A 178 -3.02 32.22 -14.25
C VAL A 178 -2.33 30.89 -13.95
N PHE A 179 -1.05 30.93 -13.58
CA PHE A 179 -0.31 29.73 -13.19
C PHE A 179 -0.93 29.06 -11.95
N HIS A 180 -1.24 29.85 -10.92
CA HIS A 180 -1.87 29.35 -9.71
C HIS A 180 -3.23 28.69 -10.00
N CYS A 181 -4.07 29.32 -10.83
CA CYS A 181 -5.37 28.77 -11.23
C CYS A 181 -5.24 27.47 -12.05
N TYR A 182 -4.25 27.38 -12.94
CA TYR A 182 -4.11 26.22 -13.82
C TYR A 182 -3.51 25.00 -13.10
N TYR A 183 -2.54 25.21 -12.21
CA TYR A 183 -1.82 24.12 -11.54
C TYR A 183 -2.28 23.85 -10.11
N ALA A 184 -3.17 24.68 -9.55
CA ALA A 184 -3.63 24.60 -8.16
C ALA A 184 -2.49 24.47 -7.13
N ARG A 185 -1.30 25.00 -7.49
CA ARG A 185 -0.08 24.95 -6.69
C ARG A 185 0.34 26.38 -6.41
N GLU A 186 0.93 26.60 -5.24
CA GLU A 186 1.55 27.89 -4.93
C GLU A 186 2.65 28.18 -5.94
N LEU A 187 2.79 29.45 -6.34
CA LEU A 187 3.84 29.92 -7.25
C LEU A 187 5.20 29.84 -6.53
N THR A 188 5.73 28.62 -6.44
CA THR A 188 7.07 28.36 -5.95
C THR A 188 7.99 28.13 -7.15
N TRP A 189 9.23 28.58 -7.03
CA TRP A 189 10.25 28.39 -8.07
C TRP A 189 10.37 26.92 -8.46
N GLU A 190 10.45 26.04 -7.46
CA GLU A 190 10.53 24.60 -7.68
C GLU A 190 9.30 24.04 -8.39
N ALA A 191 8.08 24.52 -8.08
CA ALA A 191 6.88 24.08 -8.78
C ALA A 191 6.87 24.43 -10.27
N MET A 192 7.31 25.64 -10.59
CA MET A 192 7.39 26.08 -11.97
C MET A 192 8.40 25.25 -12.75
N LEU A 193 9.60 25.06 -12.16
CA LEU A 193 10.63 24.23 -12.75
C LEU A 193 10.17 22.79 -12.94
N ASP A 194 9.58 22.16 -11.90
CA ASP A 194 9.02 20.80 -11.96
C ASP A 194 8.02 20.66 -13.10
N THR A 195 7.15 21.64 -13.27
CA THR A 195 6.09 21.62 -14.27
C THR A 195 6.65 21.66 -15.69
N VAL A 196 7.62 22.55 -15.93
CA VAL A 196 8.26 22.69 -17.24
C VAL A 196 9.18 21.48 -17.51
N ALA A 197 9.92 21.02 -16.50
CA ALA A 197 10.74 19.83 -16.57
C ALA A 197 9.88 18.57 -16.82
N HIS A 198 8.71 18.45 -16.20
CA HIS A 198 7.80 17.32 -16.41
C HIS A 198 7.28 17.28 -17.86
N ARG A 199 6.92 18.42 -18.43
CA ARG A 199 6.57 18.53 -19.87
C ARG A 199 7.73 18.09 -20.75
N ARG A 200 8.95 18.51 -20.42
CA ARG A 200 10.16 18.12 -21.16
C ARG A 200 10.46 16.63 -21.02
N ARG A 201 10.32 16.06 -19.83
CA ARG A 201 10.47 14.61 -19.56
C ARG A 201 9.45 13.81 -20.34
N ALA A 202 8.17 14.21 -20.31
CA ALA A 202 7.11 13.56 -21.09
C ALA A 202 7.45 13.49 -22.59
N HIS A 203 7.92 14.61 -23.17
CA HIS A 203 8.36 14.65 -24.57
C HIS A 203 9.56 13.75 -24.85
N LEU A 204 10.53 13.68 -23.91
CA LEU A 204 11.69 12.81 -24.06
C LEU A 204 11.35 11.33 -23.89
N TYR A 205 10.41 11.00 -23.00
CA TYR A 205 9.90 9.64 -22.83
C TYR A 205 9.17 9.16 -24.09
N GLU A 206 8.35 10.02 -24.70
CA GLU A 206 7.69 9.72 -25.97
C GLU A 206 8.71 9.43 -27.07
N LYS A 207 9.75 10.26 -27.19
CA LYS A 207 10.83 10.07 -28.17
C LYS A 207 11.65 8.80 -27.92
N ALA A 208 11.87 8.43 -26.68
CA ALA A 208 12.58 7.21 -26.31
C ALA A 208 11.69 5.96 -26.40
N GLY A 209 10.38 6.10 -26.65
CA GLY A 209 9.44 4.98 -26.69
C GLY A 209 9.18 4.38 -25.30
N ILE A 210 9.43 5.12 -24.23
CA ILE A 210 9.18 4.66 -22.85
C ILE A 210 7.69 4.82 -22.55
N ASP A 211 6.98 3.70 -22.46
CA ASP A 211 5.61 3.69 -21.97
C ASP A 211 5.61 3.87 -20.44
N VAL A 212 5.37 5.11 -20.00
CA VAL A 212 5.24 5.46 -18.57
C VAL A 212 4.16 4.61 -17.89
N LYS A 213 3.06 4.28 -18.57
CA LYS A 213 1.98 3.45 -18.01
C LYS A 213 2.45 2.02 -17.79
N LYS A 214 3.29 1.49 -18.69
CA LYS A 214 3.91 0.16 -18.53
C LYS A 214 4.81 0.13 -17.31
N VAL A 215 5.67 1.14 -17.14
CA VAL A 215 6.57 1.26 -15.97
C VAL A 215 5.78 1.33 -14.67
N GLU A 216 4.76 2.19 -14.61
CA GLU A 216 3.89 2.31 -13.43
C GLU A 216 3.14 1.02 -13.11
N ARG A 217 2.68 0.30 -14.14
CA ARG A 217 2.02 -1.00 -13.96
C ARG A 217 2.97 -2.02 -13.36
N LEU A 218 4.18 -2.17 -13.91
CA LEU A 218 5.19 -3.09 -13.36
C LEU A 218 5.57 -2.70 -11.92
N GLN A 219 5.73 -1.41 -11.65
CA GLN A 219 6.04 -0.93 -10.29
C GLN A 219 4.90 -1.23 -9.31
N ARG A 220 3.63 -1.07 -9.72
CA ARG A 220 2.46 -1.44 -8.91
C ARG A 220 2.39 -2.95 -8.66
N GLU A 221 2.68 -3.77 -9.67
CA GLU A 221 2.75 -5.24 -9.53
C GLU A 221 3.85 -5.64 -8.53
N VAL A 222 5.06 -5.11 -8.68
CA VAL A 222 6.19 -5.36 -7.75
C VAL A 222 5.83 -4.92 -6.33
N CYS A 223 5.34 -3.69 -6.14
CA CYS A 223 4.95 -3.18 -4.83
C CYS A 223 3.82 -4.01 -4.19
N GLY A 224 2.83 -4.44 -4.99
CA GLY A 224 1.75 -5.30 -4.52
C GLY A 224 2.28 -6.65 -4.01
N ILE A 225 3.24 -7.25 -4.71
CA ILE A 225 3.82 -8.52 -4.29
C ILE A 225 4.76 -8.36 -3.10
N GLU A 226 5.53 -7.28 -3.02
CA GLU A 226 6.38 -6.96 -1.86
C GLU A 226 5.54 -6.77 -0.58
N ARG A 227 4.37 -6.14 -0.70
CA ARG A 227 3.40 -6.04 0.40
C ARG A 227 2.87 -7.42 0.84
N MET A 228 2.62 -8.33 -0.11
CA MET A 228 2.23 -9.70 0.25
C MET A 228 3.38 -10.45 0.93
N LEU A 229 4.60 -10.37 0.42
CA LEU A 229 5.76 -11.03 1.03
C LEU A 229 6.11 -10.46 2.40
N SER A 230 6.01 -9.15 2.63
CA SER A 230 6.24 -8.57 3.95
C SER A 230 5.17 -8.99 4.96
N LYS A 231 3.92 -9.16 4.51
CA LYS A 231 2.81 -9.62 5.36
C LYS A 231 2.94 -11.10 5.76
N TYR A 232 3.38 -11.97 4.86
CA TYR A 232 3.39 -13.43 5.09
C TYR A 232 4.79 -14.03 5.31
N GLY A 233 5.86 -13.33 4.91
CA GLY A 233 7.24 -13.83 4.97
C GLY A 233 8.05 -13.40 6.19
N LEU A 234 7.46 -12.62 7.10
CA LEU A 234 8.01 -12.25 8.41
C LEU A 234 7.38 -13.05 9.57
N GLN A 235 6.64 -14.11 9.27
CA GLN A 235 6.22 -15.14 10.24
C GLN A 235 7.12 -16.35 10.10
#